data_AF-A0A2Z6NHC8-F1
#
_entry.id   AF-A0A2Z6NHC8-F1
#
_cell.length_a   1.000
_cell.length_b   1.000
_cell.length_c   1.000
_cell.angle_alpha   90.00
_cell.angle_beta   90.00
_cell.angle_gamma   90.00
#
_symmetry.space_group_name_H-M   'P 1'
#
loop_
_entity.id
_entity.type
_entity.pdbx_description
1 polymer ?
#
loop_
_entity_poly.entity_id
_entity_poly.type
_entity_poly.pdbx_seq_one_letter_code
_entity_poly.pdbx_strand_id
1 'polypeptide(L)'
;MLFGIISGYYFDYILYEGAWFETGVTDSYGDPAGDSRTPASSTFSYNVASSNDAVGRENQLESTYLYIQMEYCPRTLRQMFESYNHFDKELAWHLFRQIVEGLAHIHGQGIIHRDLTPSNIFFDARNDIKIGDFGLAKFLKLEQLDQDLAHPTDTTGVSIDGTGQVGTYFYTAPEIEQGWPKIDEKADMYSLGVVFFELWHPFGTAMERHVVLSDLKQKGELPPAWVAEFPEQESLLRQLMSLGPSDRPSATELLHNAFPPRMESELLDGK
;
A
#
# COMPACT_ATOMS: atom_id res chain seq x y z
N MET A 1 0.38 -16.82 -2.43
CA MET A 1 -0.08 -17.57 -1.24
C MET A 1 -0.38 -16.52 -0.17
N LEU A 2 -1.58 -15.96 -0.18
CA LEU A 2 -1.88 -14.72 0.55
C LEU A 2 -3.28 -14.76 1.19
N PHE A 3 -3.77 -15.92 1.62
CA PHE A 3 -5.20 -16.02 1.91
C PHE A 3 -5.47 -16.91 3.11
N GLY A 4 -5.57 -16.30 4.27
CA GLY A 4 -6.03 -16.93 5.49
C GLY A 4 -5.40 -16.29 6.71
N ILE A 5 -6.25 -15.89 7.67
CA ILE A 5 -5.94 -15.10 8.86
C ILE A 5 -5.88 -13.62 8.42
N ILE A 6 -6.92 -12.81 8.63
CA ILE A 6 -7.25 -12.27 9.95
C ILE A 6 -8.77 -12.13 10.11
N SER A 7 -9.33 -12.83 11.10
CA SER A 7 -10.62 -12.49 11.69
C SER A 7 -10.32 -11.87 13.04
N GLY A 8 -10.61 -10.58 13.17
CA GLY A 8 -10.47 -9.81 14.39
C GLY A 8 -11.03 -8.43 14.15
N TYR A 9 -12.07 -8.07 14.89
CA TYR A 9 -12.71 -6.76 14.84
C TYR A 9 -11.67 -5.65 15.06
N TYR A 10 -11.35 -4.85 14.03
CA TYR A 10 -11.05 -3.41 13.99
C TYR A 10 -10.72 -3.01 12.53
N PHE A 11 -11.02 -1.76 12.16
CA PHE A 11 -11.45 -1.31 10.82
C PHE A 11 -10.32 -0.79 9.90
N ASP A 12 -9.06 -1.11 10.15
CA ASP A 12 -7.98 -0.19 9.72
C ASP A 12 -7.29 -0.56 8.38
N TYR A 13 -7.77 -1.60 7.70
CA TYR A 13 -7.32 -1.99 6.35
C TYR A 13 -8.50 -2.45 5.48
N ILE A 14 -8.28 -2.51 4.16
CA ILE A 14 -9.30 -2.96 3.20
C ILE A 14 -9.63 -4.43 3.46
N LEU A 15 -10.90 -4.72 3.72
CA LEU A 15 -11.36 -6.07 4.02
C LEU A 15 -11.35 -6.94 2.76
N TYR A 16 -10.83 -8.16 2.91
CA TYR A 16 -10.83 -9.20 1.88
C TYR A 16 -12.03 -10.12 2.05
N GLU A 17 -12.83 -10.27 1.00
CA GLU A 17 -14.07 -11.06 1.01
C GLU A 17 -13.91 -12.42 0.31
N GLY A 18 -12.97 -12.54 -0.63
CA GLY A 18 -12.74 -13.82 -1.33
C GLY A 18 -11.77 -13.72 -2.52
N ALA A 19 -11.30 -14.87 -3.00
CA ALA A 19 -10.49 -15.00 -4.20
C ALA A 19 -10.77 -16.31 -4.91
N TRP A 20 -10.69 -16.29 -6.24
CA TRP A 20 -10.88 -17.47 -7.08
C TRP A 20 -10.04 -17.35 -8.35
N PHE A 21 -9.73 -18.51 -8.94
CA PHE A 21 -9.04 -18.59 -10.23
C PHE A 21 -10.03 -18.91 -11.33
N GLU A 22 -9.81 -18.36 -12.51
CA GLU A 22 -10.52 -18.72 -13.74
C GLU A 22 -9.49 -18.97 -14.84
N THR A 23 -9.62 -20.09 -15.54
CA THR A 23 -8.75 -20.43 -16.68
C THR A 23 -9.52 -20.26 -17.97
N GLY A 24 -9.11 -19.32 -18.81
CA GLY A 24 -9.66 -19.10 -20.15
C GLY A 24 -8.70 -19.56 -21.24
N VAL A 25 -9.25 -20.14 -22.31
CA VAL A 25 -8.51 -20.41 -23.55
C VAL A 25 -8.72 -19.20 -24.46
N THR A 26 -7.66 -18.47 -24.80
CA THR A 26 -7.75 -17.40 -25.79
C THR A 26 -7.50 -18.00 -27.18
N ASP A 27 -8.55 -18.11 -27.99
CA ASP A 27 -8.39 -18.43 -29.41
C ASP A 27 -7.77 -17.22 -30.11
N SER A 28 -6.58 -17.40 -30.67
CA SER A 28 -5.87 -16.35 -31.40
C SER A 28 -6.45 -16.15 -32.80
N TYR A 29 -7.70 -15.72 -32.93
CA TYR A 29 -8.22 -15.14 -34.17
C TYR A 29 -9.25 -14.03 -33.85
N GLY A 30 -9.05 -12.88 -34.47
CA GLY A 30 -9.68 -11.60 -34.15
C GLY A 30 -11.22 -11.57 -34.12
N ASP A 31 -11.70 -10.68 -33.25
CA ASP A 31 -13.07 -10.17 -33.08
C ASP A 31 -13.71 -9.71 -34.43
N PRO A 32 -15.04 -9.49 -34.57
CA PRO A 32 -16.05 -9.42 -33.51
C PRO A 32 -17.41 -10.09 -33.79
N ALA A 33 -18.03 -10.67 -32.76
CA ALA A 33 -19.50 -10.69 -32.61
C ALA A 33 -19.87 -11.36 -31.28
N GLY A 34 -20.70 -10.66 -30.50
CA GLY A 34 -21.15 -11.13 -29.20
C GLY A 34 -21.92 -12.43 -29.26
N ASP A 35 -21.71 -13.28 -28.26
CA ASP A 35 -22.78 -14.09 -27.71
C ASP A 35 -22.46 -14.37 -26.23
N SER A 36 -23.43 -14.08 -25.38
CA SER A 36 -23.34 -14.28 -23.93
C SER A 36 -23.46 -15.76 -23.63
N ARG A 37 -22.42 -16.39 -23.11
CA ARG A 37 -22.52 -17.74 -22.51
C ARG A 37 -21.75 -17.82 -21.20
N THR A 38 -22.49 -17.91 -20.11
CA THR A 38 -21.99 -18.37 -18.80
C THR A 38 -21.58 -19.85 -18.90
N PRO A 39 -20.33 -20.24 -18.59
CA PRO A 39 -19.99 -21.64 -18.41
C PRO A 39 -20.30 -22.07 -16.97
N ALA A 40 -20.95 -23.22 -16.85
CA ALA A 40 -21.33 -23.82 -15.59
C ALA A 40 -20.10 -24.31 -14.80
N SER A 41 -20.19 -24.23 -13.45
CA SER A 41 -19.26 -24.88 -12.53
C SER A 41 -19.12 -26.37 -12.83
N SER A 42 -17.92 -26.81 -13.19
CA SER A 42 -17.56 -28.23 -13.27
C SER A 42 -16.63 -28.58 -12.10
N THR A 43 -17.23 -29.09 -11.03
CA THR A 43 -16.52 -29.87 -10.02
C THR A 43 -16.20 -31.23 -10.63
N PHE A 44 -14.96 -31.57 -10.99
CA PHE A 44 -14.62 -32.98 -11.25
C PHE A 44 -13.20 -33.41 -10.88
N SER A 45 -13.20 -34.27 -9.86
CA SER A 45 -12.42 -35.48 -9.57
C SER A 45 -11.44 -36.01 -10.62
N TYR A 46 -10.27 -36.40 -10.13
CA TYR A 46 -9.22 -37.17 -10.81
C TYR A 46 -9.73 -38.46 -11.47
N ASN A 47 -9.38 -38.66 -12.74
CA ASN A 47 -9.26 -39.99 -13.34
C ASN A 47 -8.03 -40.05 -14.25
N VAL A 48 -7.16 -41.02 -13.98
CA VAL A 48 -5.98 -41.37 -14.77
C VAL A 48 -6.43 -42.26 -15.93
N ALA A 49 -6.09 -41.89 -17.16
CA ALA A 49 -6.06 -42.80 -18.30
C ALA A 49 -4.95 -42.42 -19.29
N SER A 50 -4.32 -43.45 -19.85
CA SER A 50 -3.03 -43.42 -20.53
C SER A 50 -3.16 -43.40 -22.06
N SER A 51 -2.17 -42.71 -22.67
CA SER A 51 -1.52 -42.90 -23.98
C SER A 51 -2.21 -42.64 -25.33
N ASN A 52 -1.47 -41.81 -26.08
CA ASN A 52 -1.19 -41.79 -27.52
C ASN A 52 -2.30 -41.36 -28.49
N ASP A 53 -2.22 -40.10 -28.93
CA ASP A 53 -2.03 -39.78 -30.35
C ASP A 53 -1.49 -38.35 -30.52
N ALA A 54 -0.43 -38.23 -31.34
CA ALA A 54 0.29 -37.00 -31.60
C ALA A 54 -0.15 -36.40 -32.93
N VAL A 55 -0.98 -35.35 -32.90
CA VAL A 55 -1.21 -34.43 -34.02
C VAL A 55 -1.45 -33.02 -33.47
N GLY A 56 -0.55 -32.09 -33.81
CA GLY A 56 -0.73 -30.63 -33.80
C GLY A 56 -1.24 -29.97 -32.51
N ARG A 57 -0.38 -29.79 -31.50
CA ARG A 57 -0.65 -28.81 -30.44
C ARG A 57 -0.39 -27.41 -30.98
N GLU A 58 -1.43 -26.76 -31.49
CA GLU A 58 -1.46 -25.31 -31.52
C GLU A 58 -1.26 -24.82 -30.09
N ASN A 59 -0.31 -23.90 -29.88
CA ASN A 59 -0.02 -23.31 -28.57
C ASN A 59 -1.23 -22.47 -28.13
N GLN A 60 -2.26 -23.11 -27.57
CA GLN A 60 -3.30 -22.43 -26.84
C GLN A 60 -2.65 -21.85 -25.58
N LEU A 61 -2.53 -20.52 -25.55
CA LEU A 61 -2.12 -19.81 -24.35
C LEU A 61 -3.27 -19.89 -23.36
N GLU A 62 -3.21 -20.86 -22.45
CA GLU A 62 -4.09 -20.89 -21.29
C GLU A 62 -3.76 -19.68 -20.42
N SER A 63 -4.71 -18.75 -20.34
CA SER A 63 -4.61 -17.59 -19.46
C SER A 63 -5.31 -17.92 -18.14
N THR A 64 -4.57 -17.87 -17.04
CA THR A 64 -5.13 -18.00 -15.70
C THR A 64 -5.32 -16.63 -15.08
N TYR A 65 -6.55 -16.33 -14.67
CA TYR A 65 -6.94 -15.09 -14.00
C TYR A 65 -7.11 -15.35 -12.51
N LEU A 66 -6.54 -14.49 -11.67
CA LEU A 66 -6.80 -14.46 -10.23
C LEU A 66 -7.74 -13.29 -9.95
N TYR A 67 -8.92 -13.58 -9.42
CA TYR A 67 -9.86 -12.58 -8.93
C TYR A 67 -9.69 -12.44 -7.43
N ILE A 68 -9.67 -11.20 -6.96
CA ILE A 68 -9.61 -10.85 -5.54
C ILE A 68 -10.76 -9.87 -5.28
N GLN A 69 -11.69 -10.28 -4.43
CA GLN A 69 -12.82 -9.47 -4.00
C GLN A 69 -12.46 -8.73 -2.72
N MET A 70 -12.57 -7.41 -2.75
CA MET A 70 -12.20 -6.51 -1.65
C MET A 70 -13.33 -5.52 -1.36
N GLU A 71 -13.31 -4.95 -0.17
CA GLU A 71 -14.14 -3.81 0.21
C GLU A 71 -13.93 -2.63 -0.76
N TYR A 72 -15.03 -2.01 -1.19
CA TYR A 72 -14.97 -0.83 -2.05
C TYR A 72 -14.78 0.45 -1.22
N CYS A 73 -13.64 1.11 -1.41
CA CYS A 73 -13.36 2.42 -0.86
C CYS A 73 -13.43 3.49 -1.95
N PRO A 74 -14.35 4.47 -1.88
CA PRO A 74 -14.63 5.39 -2.99
C PRO A 74 -13.52 6.42 -3.26
N ARG A 75 -12.60 6.66 -2.32
CA ARG A 75 -11.57 7.69 -2.45
C ARG A 75 -10.24 7.27 -1.86
N THR A 76 -9.14 7.79 -2.41
CA THR A 76 -7.79 7.67 -1.83
C THR A 76 -7.29 9.00 -1.25
N LEU A 77 -6.24 8.94 -0.43
CA LEU A 77 -5.54 10.13 0.05
C LEU A 77 -4.88 10.90 -1.11
N ARG A 78 -4.43 10.21 -2.16
CA ARG A 78 -3.92 10.85 -3.39
C ARG A 78 -4.98 11.75 -4.03
N GLN A 79 -6.19 11.24 -4.21
CA GLN A 79 -7.31 12.02 -4.75
C GLN A 79 -7.69 13.19 -3.83
N MET A 80 -7.52 13.03 -2.52
CA MET A 80 -7.71 14.13 -1.57
C MET A 80 -6.67 15.23 -1.77
N PHE A 81 -5.38 14.90 -1.92
CA PHE A 81 -4.33 15.88 -2.21
C PHE A 81 -4.56 16.65 -3.52
N GLU A 82 -5.18 16.01 -4.51
CA GLU A 82 -5.50 16.66 -5.80
C GLU A 82 -6.73 17.58 -5.71
N SER A 83 -7.66 17.30 -4.78
CA SER A 83 -8.93 18.01 -4.66
C SER A 83 -8.87 19.17 -3.66
N TYR A 84 -8.03 19.08 -2.64
CA TYR A 84 -7.94 20.07 -1.56
C TYR A 84 -6.62 20.83 -1.64
N ASN A 85 -6.70 22.16 -1.67
CA ASN A 85 -5.55 23.05 -1.68
C ASN A 85 -5.08 23.45 -0.27
N HIS A 86 -5.79 23.04 0.78
CA HIS A 86 -5.46 23.33 2.16
C HIS A 86 -5.94 22.22 3.09
N PHE A 87 -5.04 21.73 3.94
CA PHE A 87 -5.37 20.84 5.05
C PHE A 87 -5.30 21.65 6.33
N ASP A 88 -6.39 21.66 7.08
CA ASP A 88 -6.38 22.16 8.44
C ASP A 88 -5.45 21.31 9.31
N LYS A 89 -4.78 21.92 10.29
CA LYS A 89 -3.72 21.24 11.07
C LYS A 89 -4.31 20.08 11.88
N GLU A 90 -5.53 20.27 12.37
CA GLU A 90 -6.34 19.31 13.11
C GLU A 90 -6.70 18.11 12.22
N LEU A 91 -7.10 18.37 10.97
CA LEU A 91 -7.38 17.31 10.00
C LEU A 91 -6.10 16.54 9.63
N ALA A 92 -4.98 17.23 9.39
CA ALA A 92 -3.70 16.60 9.10
C ALA A 92 -3.27 15.65 10.23
N TRP A 93 -3.38 16.08 11.49
CA TRP A 93 -3.10 15.22 12.65
C TRP A 93 -4.09 14.07 12.81
N HIS A 94 -5.37 14.29 12.53
CA HIS A 94 -6.40 13.25 12.59
C HIS A 94 -6.13 12.15 11.57
N LEU A 95 -5.91 12.51 10.30
CA LEU A 95 -5.57 11.58 9.23
C LEU A 95 -4.26 10.84 9.52
N PHE A 96 -3.22 11.59 9.93
CA PHE A 96 -1.94 10.99 10.28
C PHE A 96 -2.09 9.96 11.40
N ARG A 97 -2.88 10.25 12.44
CA ARG A 97 -3.13 9.31 13.53
C ARG A 97 -3.81 8.03 13.03
N GLN A 98 -4.86 8.11 12.24
CA GLN A 98 -5.54 6.91 11.72
C GLN A 98 -4.60 6.05 10.85
N ILE A 99 -3.73 6.69 10.04
CA ILE A 99 -2.71 5.96 9.26
C ILE A 99 -1.73 5.24 10.22
N VAL A 100 -1.27 5.90 11.28
CA VAL A 100 -0.35 5.28 12.25
C VAL A 100 -1.03 4.16 13.05
N GLU A 101 -2.32 4.30 13.40
CA GLU A 101 -3.12 3.24 14.03
C GLU A 101 -3.23 2.01 13.10
N GLY A 102 -3.52 2.22 11.81
CA GLY A 102 -3.53 1.15 10.81
C GLY A 102 -2.15 0.47 10.63
N LEU A 103 -1.06 1.25 10.59
CA LEU A 103 0.29 0.70 10.52
C LEU A 103 0.63 -0.12 11.77
N ALA A 104 0.34 0.40 12.96
CA ALA A 104 0.56 -0.34 14.21
C ALA A 104 -0.21 -1.67 14.23
N HIS A 105 -1.43 -1.68 13.67
CA HIS A 105 -2.24 -2.89 13.54
C HIS A 105 -1.59 -3.94 12.63
N ILE A 106 -1.23 -3.58 11.38
CA ILE A 106 -0.65 -4.54 10.43
C ILE A 106 0.76 -4.99 10.87
N HIS A 107 1.56 -4.09 11.46
CA HIS A 107 2.89 -4.39 12.00
C HIS A 107 2.78 -5.35 13.19
N GLY A 108 1.79 -5.17 14.06
CA GLY A 108 1.49 -6.09 15.17
C GLY A 108 1.12 -7.51 14.73
N GLN A 109 0.67 -7.67 13.49
CA GLN A 109 0.40 -8.98 12.87
C GLN A 109 1.60 -9.56 12.13
N GLY A 110 2.71 -8.82 12.06
CA GLY A 110 3.93 -9.19 11.34
C GLY A 110 3.83 -8.96 9.83
N ILE A 111 2.95 -8.07 9.40
CA ILE A 111 2.79 -7.66 7.99
C ILE A 111 3.57 -6.37 7.79
N ILE A 112 4.40 -6.32 6.76
CA ILE A 112 5.05 -5.09 6.28
C ILE A 112 4.42 -4.74 4.94
N HIS A 113 3.94 -3.50 4.79
CA HIS A 113 3.22 -3.05 3.60
C HIS A 113 4.14 -2.91 2.38
N ARG A 114 5.30 -2.26 2.55
CA ARG A 114 6.36 -2.01 1.55
C ARG A 114 6.00 -1.09 0.39
N ASP A 115 4.73 -0.82 0.17
CA ASP A 115 4.25 0.11 -0.86
C ASP A 115 3.28 1.17 -0.28
N LEU A 116 3.59 1.69 0.91
CA LEU A 116 2.71 2.67 1.53
C LEU A 116 2.79 4.00 0.75
N THR A 117 1.73 4.32 0.01
CA THR A 117 1.61 5.57 -0.73
C THR A 117 0.23 6.17 -0.51
N PRO A 118 0.00 7.46 -0.81
CA PRO A 118 -1.33 8.06 -0.74
C PRO A 118 -2.35 7.43 -1.68
N SER A 119 -1.92 6.70 -2.73
CA SER A 119 -2.82 5.93 -3.59
C SER A 119 -3.31 4.64 -2.91
N ASN A 120 -2.53 4.14 -1.95
CA ASN A 120 -2.79 2.92 -1.19
C ASN A 120 -3.40 3.19 0.20
N ILE A 121 -3.72 4.45 0.48
CA ILE A 121 -4.44 4.90 1.67
C ILE A 121 -5.83 5.34 1.22
N PHE A 122 -6.84 4.63 1.69
CA PHE A 122 -8.22 4.75 1.24
C PHE A 122 -9.11 5.36 2.31
N PHE A 123 -10.23 5.95 1.89
CA PHE A 123 -11.33 6.35 2.75
C PHE A 123 -12.49 5.41 2.52
N ASP A 124 -13.04 4.86 3.61
CA ASP A 124 -14.27 4.08 3.55
C ASP A 124 -15.52 4.97 3.40
N ALA A 125 -16.71 4.36 3.43
CA ALA A 125 -17.97 5.09 3.32
C ALA A 125 -18.26 6.05 4.50
N ARG A 126 -17.55 5.90 5.64
CA ARG A 126 -17.63 6.75 6.83
C ARG A 126 -16.55 7.84 6.86
N ASN A 127 -15.68 7.89 5.85
CA ASN A 127 -14.45 8.69 5.77
C ASN A 127 -13.38 8.29 6.80
N ASP A 128 -13.38 7.05 7.28
CA ASP A 128 -12.27 6.50 8.06
C ASP A 128 -11.18 5.97 7.12
N ILE A 129 -9.92 6.11 7.54
CA ILE A 129 -8.77 5.62 6.79
C ILE A 129 -8.69 4.09 6.81
N LYS A 130 -8.40 3.50 5.65
CA LYS A 130 -8.05 2.09 5.45
C LYS A 130 -6.77 1.97 4.65
N ILE A 131 -5.82 1.20 5.15
CA ILE A 131 -4.62 0.83 4.38
C ILE A 131 -4.99 -0.31 3.42
N GLY A 132 -4.64 -0.18 2.15
CA GLY A 132 -4.98 -1.14 1.10
C GLY A 132 -3.82 -1.39 0.14
N ASP A 133 -4.04 -2.31 -0.81
CA ASP A 133 -3.04 -2.75 -1.79
C ASP A 133 -1.77 -3.36 -1.19
N PHE A 134 -1.93 -4.57 -0.66
CA PHE A 134 -0.84 -5.40 -0.12
C PHE A 134 -0.09 -6.18 -1.22
N GLY A 135 -0.11 -5.72 -2.48
CA GLY A 135 0.49 -6.42 -3.62
C GLY A 135 1.99 -6.71 -3.46
N LEU A 136 2.69 -5.87 -2.67
CA LEU A 136 4.12 -6.02 -2.33
C LEU A 136 4.36 -6.39 -0.86
N ALA A 137 3.30 -6.67 -0.10
CA ALA A 137 3.43 -6.93 1.32
C ALA A 137 4.18 -8.23 1.61
N LYS A 138 4.96 -8.24 2.69
CA LYS A 138 5.63 -9.45 3.18
C LYS A 138 5.22 -9.79 4.61
N PHE A 139 5.11 -11.08 4.89
CA PHE A 139 4.84 -11.63 6.22
C PHE A 139 6.15 -12.07 6.88
N LEU A 140 6.53 -11.40 7.97
CA LEU A 140 7.76 -11.69 8.72
C LEU A 140 7.80 -13.12 9.31
N LYS A 141 6.64 -13.73 9.58
CA LYS A 141 6.57 -15.10 10.14
C LYS A 141 6.95 -16.20 9.15
N LEU A 142 6.83 -15.98 7.84
CA LEU A 142 7.20 -16.99 6.84
C LEU A 142 8.72 -17.08 6.61
N GLU A 143 9.47 -16.00 6.84
CA GLU A 143 10.94 -15.99 6.69
C GLU A 143 11.67 -16.83 7.75
N GLN A 144 11.03 -17.14 8.88
CA GLN A 144 11.61 -18.04 9.89
C GLN A 144 11.57 -19.53 9.48
N LEU A 145 10.80 -19.88 8.44
CA LEU A 145 10.64 -21.26 7.97
C LEU A 145 11.38 -21.54 6.66
N ASP A 146 11.65 -20.52 5.83
CA ASP A 146 12.39 -20.65 4.57
C ASP A 146 13.70 -19.84 4.62
N GLN A 147 14.75 -20.43 5.19
CA GLN A 147 16.12 -19.89 5.10
C GLN A 147 16.83 -20.23 3.78
N ASP A 148 16.23 -21.02 2.89
CA ASP A 148 16.99 -21.63 1.77
C ASP A 148 16.74 -21.05 0.37
N LEU A 149 15.83 -20.11 0.13
CA LEU A 149 15.61 -19.58 -1.24
C LEU A 149 15.29 -18.07 -1.27
N ALA A 150 16.27 -17.25 -0.89
CA ALA A 150 16.28 -15.84 -1.29
C ALA A 150 16.67 -15.75 -2.77
N HIS A 151 15.72 -16.02 -3.67
CA HIS A 151 15.81 -15.55 -5.05
C HIS A 151 15.25 -14.13 -5.11
N PRO A 152 16.01 -13.13 -5.61
CA PRO A 152 15.48 -11.80 -5.82
C PRO A 152 14.36 -11.90 -6.85
N THR A 153 13.12 -11.84 -6.39
CA THR A 153 11.97 -11.72 -7.28
C THR A 153 11.91 -10.25 -7.65
N ASP A 154 12.47 -9.91 -8.82
CA ASP A 154 12.24 -8.64 -9.50
C ASP A 154 10.74 -8.54 -9.80
N THR A 155 9.98 -8.10 -8.81
CA THR A 155 8.55 -7.84 -8.91
C THR A 155 8.38 -6.34 -9.13
N THR A 156 8.80 -5.90 -10.31
CA THR A 156 8.51 -4.57 -10.82
C THR A 156 7.02 -4.50 -11.15
N GLY A 157 6.20 -4.07 -10.19
CA GLY A 157 4.81 -3.68 -10.44
C GLY A 157 4.77 -2.52 -11.43
N VAL A 158 4.29 -2.78 -12.64
CA VAL A 158 4.05 -1.75 -13.65
C VAL A 158 2.64 -1.21 -13.42
N SER A 159 2.53 0.04 -12.98
CA SER A 159 1.24 0.73 -12.93
C SER A 159 0.75 1.01 -14.36
N ILE A 160 -0.56 0.87 -14.57
CA ILE A 160 -1.23 0.92 -15.88
C ILE A 160 -1.15 2.32 -16.56
N ASP A 161 -0.73 3.34 -15.82
CA ASP A 161 -0.68 4.74 -16.24
C ASP A 161 0.74 5.24 -16.62
N GLY A 162 1.77 4.39 -16.58
CA GLY A 162 3.12 4.74 -17.03
C GLY A 162 3.84 5.81 -16.19
N THR A 163 3.26 6.23 -15.07
CA THR A 163 3.84 7.21 -14.12
C THR A 163 4.14 6.62 -12.74
N GLY A 164 3.59 5.45 -12.41
CA GLY A 164 3.69 4.88 -11.05
C GLY A 164 5.08 4.41 -10.64
N GLN A 165 6.02 4.17 -11.57
CA GLN A 165 7.42 3.92 -11.19
C GLN A 165 8.13 5.18 -10.70
N VAL A 166 7.76 6.36 -11.22
CA VAL A 166 8.34 7.65 -10.82
C VAL A 166 7.63 8.20 -9.56
N GLY A 167 6.33 7.94 -9.42
CA GLY A 167 5.53 8.39 -8.28
C GLY A 167 5.86 7.66 -6.97
N THR A 168 6.04 6.35 -7.02
CA THR A 168 6.30 5.50 -5.85
C THR A 168 7.71 5.69 -5.30
N TYR A 169 8.67 6.06 -6.16
CA TYR A 169 10.07 6.30 -5.80
C TYR A 169 10.22 7.21 -4.57
N PHE A 170 9.40 8.26 -4.44
CA PHE A 170 9.51 9.18 -3.31
C PHE A 170 9.31 8.48 -1.95
N TYR A 171 8.44 7.47 -1.90
CA TYR A 171 8.05 6.77 -0.67
C TYR A 171 8.94 5.57 -0.35
N THR A 172 9.66 5.04 -1.33
CA THR A 172 10.48 3.83 -1.15
C THR A 172 11.62 4.09 -0.16
N ALA A 173 11.72 3.27 0.88
CA ALA A 173 12.79 3.39 1.87
C ALA A 173 14.17 3.06 1.27
N PRO A 174 15.27 3.70 1.72
CA PRO A 174 16.61 3.47 1.17
C PRO A 174 17.06 2.01 1.17
N GLU A 175 16.72 1.25 2.21
CA GLU A 175 17.05 -0.16 2.34
C GLU A 175 16.31 -1.06 1.32
N ILE A 176 15.10 -0.68 0.90
CA ILE A 176 14.36 -1.36 -0.17
C ILE A 176 15.04 -1.07 -1.51
N GLU A 177 15.38 0.18 -1.79
CA GLU A 177 16.06 0.59 -3.03
C GLU A 177 17.44 -0.06 -3.18
N GLN A 178 18.15 -0.22 -2.07
CA GLN A 178 19.47 -0.85 -2.02
C GLN A 178 19.39 -2.39 -1.99
N GLY A 179 18.19 -2.98 -1.97
CA GLY A 179 17.99 -4.42 -1.98
C GLY A 179 18.56 -5.11 -0.74
N TRP A 180 18.42 -4.50 0.45
CA TRP A 180 18.92 -5.10 1.68
C TRP A 180 18.28 -6.47 1.95
N PRO A 181 19.04 -7.43 2.50
CA PRO A 181 18.56 -8.79 2.70
C PRO A 181 17.46 -8.89 3.77
N LYS A 182 17.40 -7.90 4.68
CA LYS A 182 16.39 -7.83 5.74
C LYS A 182 15.73 -6.46 5.68
N ILE A 183 14.41 -6.48 5.53
CA ILE A 183 13.54 -5.30 5.54
C ILE A 183 12.52 -5.54 6.64
N ASP A 184 12.48 -4.66 7.62
CA ASP A 184 11.52 -4.68 8.73
C ASP A 184 10.39 -3.66 8.51
N GLU A 185 9.53 -3.50 9.51
CA GLU A 185 8.40 -2.58 9.45
C GLU A 185 8.80 -1.09 9.37
N LYS A 186 10.07 -0.77 9.65
CA LYS A 186 10.58 0.61 9.59
C LYS A 186 10.66 1.14 8.17
N ALA A 187 10.61 0.29 7.15
CA ALA A 187 10.45 0.72 5.78
C ALA A 187 9.12 1.47 5.57
N ASP A 188 8.02 0.98 6.14
CA ASP A 188 6.72 1.66 6.06
C ASP A 188 6.75 3.01 6.82
N MET A 189 7.55 3.10 7.89
CA MET A 189 7.73 4.33 8.67
C MET A 189 8.46 5.42 7.88
N TYR A 190 9.36 5.05 6.96
CA TYR A 190 9.96 6.01 6.03
C TYR A 190 8.92 6.54 5.05
N SER A 191 8.15 5.64 4.43
CA SER A 191 7.07 6.01 3.52
C SER A 191 6.03 6.90 4.20
N LEU A 192 5.69 6.59 5.46
CA LEU A 192 4.83 7.40 6.32
C LEU A 192 5.38 8.82 6.51
N GLY A 193 6.70 9.00 6.62
CA GLY A 193 7.33 10.33 6.69
C GLY A 193 7.02 11.17 5.46
N VAL A 194 7.10 10.58 4.27
CA VAL A 194 6.76 11.29 3.02
C VAL A 194 5.27 11.65 2.97
N VAL A 195 4.39 10.73 3.37
CA VAL A 195 2.95 11.00 3.48
C VAL A 195 2.67 12.12 4.48
N PHE A 196 3.34 12.11 5.63
CA PHE A 196 3.24 13.16 6.65
C PHE A 196 3.66 14.51 6.09
N PHE A 197 4.76 14.59 5.35
CA PHE A 197 5.17 15.85 4.73
C PHE A 197 4.11 16.40 3.77
N GLU A 198 3.52 15.54 2.93
CA GLU A 198 2.45 15.99 2.01
C GLU A 198 1.17 16.45 2.72
N LEU A 199 0.82 15.87 3.88
CA LEU A 199 -0.31 16.36 4.70
C LEU A 199 -0.10 17.80 5.19
N TRP A 200 1.15 18.21 5.40
CA TRP A 200 1.52 19.54 5.93
C TRP A 200 2.03 20.51 4.87
N HIS A 201 2.21 20.04 3.64
CA HIS A 201 2.77 20.83 2.55
C HIS A 201 2.01 20.55 1.24
N PRO A 202 0.78 21.10 1.07
CA PRO A 202 0.05 20.98 -0.18
C PRO A 202 0.78 21.68 -1.32
N PHE A 203 0.84 21.04 -2.48
CA PHE A 203 1.53 21.57 -3.65
C PHE A 203 0.56 22.25 -4.60
N GLY A 204 1.00 23.36 -5.21
CA GLY A 204 0.22 24.03 -6.25
C GLY A 204 0.28 23.30 -7.59
N THR A 205 1.37 22.58 -7.87
CA THR A 205 1.54 21.84 -9.14
C THR A 205 2.27 20.51 -8.96
N ALA A 206 2.08 19.59 -9.91
CA ALA A 206 2.81 18.32 -9.95
C ALA A 206 4.33 18.49 -10.11
N MET A 207 4.78 19.54 -10.81
CA MET A 207 6.21 19.83 -10.99
C MET A 207 6.83 20.33 -9.67
N GLU A 208 6.16 21.25 -8.99
CA GLU A 208 6.57 21.70 -7.65
C GLU A 208 6.70 20.52 -6.69
N ARG A 209 5.67 19.66 -6.65
CA ARG A 209 5.70 18.41 -5.88
C ARG A 209 6.92 17.56 -6.20
N HIS A 210 7.19 17.33 -7.48
CA HIS A 210 8.33 16.50 -7.90
C HIS A 210 9.66 17.09 -7.43
N VAL A 211 9.87 18.40 -7.58
CA VAL A 211 11.11 19.07 -7.16
C VAL A 211 11.28 18.97 -5.64
N VAL A 212 10.26 19.35 -4.87
CA VAL A 212 10.35 19.37 -3.41
C VAL A 212 10.55 17.97 -2.84
N LEU A 213 9.81 16.96 -3.33
CA LEU A 213 9.99 15.58 -2.87
C LEU A 213 11.32 14.98 -3.32
N SER A 214 11.86 15.39 -4.46
CA SER A 214 13.21 15.00 -4.88
C SER A 214 14.29 15.57 -3.96
N ASP A 215 14.19 16.86 -3.61
CA ASP A 215 15.11 17.51 -2.68
C ASP A 215 15.02 16.89 -1.27
N LEU A 216 13.81 16.62 -0.79
CA LEU A 216 13.59 15.92 0.47
C LEU A 216 14.26 14.54 0.48
N LYS A 217 14.00 13.73 -0.55
CA LYS A 217 14.52 12.35 -0.61
C LYS A 217 16.03 12.29 -0.83
N GLN A 218 16.55 13.07 -1.78
CA GLN A 218 17.95 12.95 -2.21
C GLN A 218 18.91 13.78 -1.36
N LYS A 219 18.45 14.90 -0.81
CA LYS A 219 19.29 15.85 -0.06
C LYS A 219 18.89 15.97 1.41
N GLY A 220 17.71 15.50 1.81
CA GLY A 220 17.18 15.73 3.16
C GLY A 220 16.79 17.20 3.39
N GLU A 221 16.59 17.96 2.32
CA GLU A 221 16.29 19.39 2.34
C GLU A 221 14.78 19.62 2.40
N LEU A 222 14.36 20.55 3.25
CA LEU A 222 12.97 20.97 3.42
C LEU A 222 12.84 22.45 3.04
N PRO A 223 11.67 22.89 2.52
CA PRO A 223 11.44 24.31 2.25
C PRO A 223 11.71 25.16 3.50
N PRO A 224 12.58 26.19 3.46
CA PRO A 224 12.95 26.95 4.65
C PRO A 224 11.77 27.63 5.36
N ALA A 225 10.76 28.07 4.60
CA ALA A 225 9.54 28.64 5.15
C ALA A 225 8.72 27.59 5.93
N TRP A 226 8.68 26.35 5.45
CA TRP A 226 7.98 25.25 6.12
C TRP A 226 8.69 24.88 7.43
N VAL A 227 10.02 24.82 7.44
CA VAL A 227 10.82 24.57 8.65
C VAL A 227 10.60 25.66 9.70
N ALA A 228 10.56 26.93 9.27
CA ALA A 228 10.31 28.05 10.18
C ALA A 228 8.89 28.04 10.78
N GLU A 229 7.90 27.53 10.04
CA GLU A 229 6.51 27.44 10.50
C GLU A 229 6.25 26.19 11.36
N PHE A 230 6.93 25.07 11.07
CA PHE A 230 6.63 23.75 11.63
C PHE A 230 7.86 23.02 12.21
N PRO A 231 8.56 23.59 13.22
CA PRO A 231 9.79 22.99 13.76
C PRO A 231 9.57 21.63 14.45
N GLU A 232 8.40 21.41 15.07
CA GLU A 232 8.09 20.12 15.71
C GLU A 232 7.83 19.03 14.66
N GLN A 233 7.10 19.36 13.59
CA GLN A 233 6.83 18.48 12.46
C GLN A 233 8.12 18.18 11.71
N GLU A 234 9.03 19.15 11.56
CA GLU A 234 10.37 18.91 11.01
C GLU A 234 11.12 17.84 11.80
N SER A 235 11.16 17.97 13.13
CA SER A 235 11.83 17.00 13.99
C SER A 235 11.27 15.58 13.81
N LEU A 236 9.95 15.46 13.79
CA LEU A 236 9.28 14.17 13.57
C LEU A 236 9.56 13.61 12.17
N LEU A 237 9.48 14.44 11.14
CA LEU A 237 9.74 14.06 9.75
C LEU A 237 11.18 13.55 9.58
N ARG A 238 12.16 14.22 10.19
CA ARG A 238 13.56 13.79 10.17
C ARG A 238 13.76 12.44 10.86
N GLN A 239 13.05 12.17 11.96
CA GLN A 239 13.08 10.86 12.62
C GLN A 239 12.51 9.77 11.71
N LEU A 240 11.32 9.99 11.13
CA LEU A 240 10.65 9.05 10.22
C LEU A 240 11.49 8.73 8.98
N MET A 241 12.13 9.74 8.39
CA MET A 241 12.92 9.59 7.17
C MET A 241 14.43 9.35 7.43
N SER A 242 14.80 8.89 8.63
CA SER A 242 16.20 8.54 8.93
C SER A 242 16.73 7.47 7.98
N LEU A 243 18.00 7.61 7.54
CA LEU A 243 18.61 6.61 6.66
C LEU A 243 18.74 5.24 7.32
N GLY A 244 19.04 5.21 8.63
CA GLY A 244 19.05 4.00 9.44
C GLY A 244 17.63 3.59 9.86
N PRO A 245 17.14 2.39 9.51
CA PRO A 245 15.82 1.91 9.94
C PRO A 245 15.65 1.90 11.47
N SER A 246 16.72 1.60 12.21
CA SER A 246 16.74 1.58 13.68
C SER A 246 16.50 2.95 14.33
N ASP A 247 16.79 4.03 13.61
CA ASP A 247 16.63 5.41 14.12
C ASP A 247 15.21 5.93 13.92
N ARG A 248 14.39 5.20 13.15
CA ARG A 248 12.98 5.52 12.93
C ARG A 248 12.14 4.97 14.09
N PRO A 249 11.16 5.72 14.61
CA PRO A 249 10.21 5.17 15.58
C PRO A 249 9.30 4.14 14.89
N SER A 250 8.86 3.14 15.63
CA SER A 250 7.75 2.26 15.23
C SER A 250 6.41 3.00 15.31
N ALA A 251 5.39 2.49 14.61
CA ALA A 251 4.04 3.05 14.68
C ALA A 251 3.50 3.08 16.12
N THR A 252 3.75 2.03 16.91
CA THR A 252 3.39 1.98 18.33
C THR A 252 4.09 3.06 19.15
N GLU A 253 5.40 3.26 18.95
CA GLU A 253 6.16 4.32 19.64
C GLU A 253 5.65 5.71 19.28
N LEU A 254 5.23 5.95 18.04
CA LEU A 254 4.62 7.22 17.62
C LEU A 254 3.29 7.49 18.32
N LEU A 255 2.40 6.49 18.39
CA LEU A 255 1.09 6.64 19.05
C LEU A 255 1.22 7.06 20.52
N HIS A 256 2.30 6.66 21.18
CA HIS A 256 2.57 7.04 22.57
C HIS A 256 3.19 8.42 22.75
N ASN A 257 4.01 8.89 21.80
CA ASN A 257 4.94 10.00 22.05
C ASN A 257 4.79 11.21 21.13
N ALA A 258 4.16 11.08 19.97
CA ALA A 258 4.29 12.07 18.89
C ALA A 258 3.02 12.90 18.61
N PHE A 259 1.88 12.54 19.20
CA PHE A 259 0.62 13.20 18.87
C PHE A 259 0.19 14.20 19.95
N PRO A 260 -0.46 15.31 19.55
CA PRO A 260 -1.12 16.19 20.51
C PRO A 260 -2.19 15.41 21.31
N PRO A 261 -2.47 15.83 22.56
CA PRO A 261 -3.56 15.28 23.36
C PRO A 261 -4.85 15.25 22.52
N ARG A 262 -5.64 14.18 22.65
CA ARG A 262 -6.96 14.13 22.00
C ARG A 262 -7.75 15.35 22.46
N MET A 263 -8.07 16.27 21.55
CA MET A 263 -9.15 17.23 21.81
C MET A 263 -10.42 16.40 21.84
N GLU A 264 -10.94 16.14 23.03
CA GLU A 264 -12.26 15.56 23.23
C GLU A 264 -13.30 16.49 22.59
N SER A 265 -13.68 16.22 21.34
CA SER A 265 -14.93 16.73 20.76
C SER A 265 -16.13 15.84 21.12
N GLU A 266 -16.02 14.99 22.15
CA GLU A 266 -17.11 14.23 22.78
C GLU A 266 -17.81 15.02 23.92
N LEU A 267 -17.97 16.34 23.78
CA LEU A 267 -18.72 17.18 24.73
C LEU A 267 -20.09 17.66 24.22
N LEU A 268 -20.66 17.01 23.20
CA LEU A 268 -22.00 17.36 22.71
C LEU A 268 -22.96 16.18 22.47
N ASP A 269 -22.73 15.02 23.06
CA ASP A 269 -23.81 14.05 23.33
C ASP A 269 -24.28 14.19 24.78
N GLY A 270 -24.87 15.35 25.06
CA GLY A 270 -25.28 15.73 26.41
C GLY A 270 -26.15 16.96 26.47
N LYS A 271 -27.25 16.99 25.71
CA LYS A 271 -28.47 17.72 26.08
C LYS A 271 -29.69 17.28 25.26
#